data_AF-A0A537JSY3-F1
#
_entry.id   AF-A0A537JSY3-F1
#
_cell.length_a   1.000
_cell.length_b   1.000
_cell.length_c   1.000
_cell.angle_alpha   90.00
_cell.angle_beta   90.00
_cell.angle_gamma   90.00
#
_symmetry.space_group_name_H-M   'P 1'
#
loop_
_entity.id
_entity.type
_entity.pdbx_description
1 polymer ?
#
loop_
_entity_poly.entity_id
_entity_poly.type
_entity_poly.pdbx_seq_one_letter_code
_entity_poly.pdbx_strand_id
1 'polypeptide(L)' 'MSYKTTIIDIARELNTTPATVSRALSNHPGISEKTKHSVKLTASKLNYKRNRIASSLR' A
#
# COMPACT_ATOMS: atom_id res chain seq x y z
N MET A 1 8.56 -0.67 -20.48
CA MET A 1 7.36 -0.65 -19.64
C MET A 1 7.79 -0.68 -18.18
N SER A 2 7.60 0.42 -17.45
CA SER A 2 8.04 0.56 -16.03
C SER A 2 6.97 -0.04 -15.12
N TYR A 3 7.19 -1.27 -14.65
CA TYR A 3 6.35 -1.89 -13.61
C TYR A 3 6.66 -1.23 -12.27
N LYS A 4 6.14 -0.02 -12.07
CA LYS A 4 6.11 0.60 -10.75
C LYS A 4 5.05 -0.14 -9.95
N THR A 5 5.46 -0.95 -8.99
CA THR A 5 4.54 -1.51 -8.02
C THR A 5 3.78 -0.36 -7.36
N THR A 6 2.47 -0.35 -7.55
CA THR A 6 1.59 0.65 -6.96
C THR A 6 0.83 0.07 -5.78
N ILE A 7 0.12 0.95 -5.06
CA ILE A 7 -0.83 0.57 -4.00
C ILE A 7 -1.86 -0.44 -4.53
N ILE A 8 -2.16 -0.38 -5.84
CA ILE A 8 -3.13 -1.25 -6.53
C ILE A 8 -2.60 -2.68 -6.61
N ASP A 9 -1.30 -2.86 -6.82
CA ASP A 9 -0.69 -4.20 -6.89
C ASP A 9 -0.65 -4.86 -5.51
N ILE A 10 -0.30 -4.09 -4.46
CA ILE A 10 -0.38 -4.56 -3.06
C ILE A 10 -1.83 -4.95 -2.71
N ALA A 11 -2.80 -4.14 -3.15
CA ALA A 11 -4.21 -4.38 -2.93
C ALA A 11 -4.66 -5.70 -3.60
N ARG A 12 -4.25 -5.94 -4.85
CA ARG A 12 -4.54 -7.19 -5.57
C ARG A 12 -3.92 -8.40 -4.89
N GLU A 13 -2.67 -8.32 -4.47
CA GLU A 13 -1.96 -9.44 -3.83
C GLU A 13 -2.61 -9.83 -2.49
N LEU A 14 -3.07 -8.84 -1.73
CA LEU A 14 -3.73 -9.05 -0.44
C LEU A 14 -5.25 -9.25 -0.55
N ASN A 15 -5.83 -9.28 -1.76
CA ASN A 15 -7.29 -9.28 -1.99
C ASN A 15 -8.01 -8.16 -1.20
N THR A 16 -7.38 -6.99 -1.11
CA THR A 16 -7.92 -5.80 -0.46
C THR A 16 -8.12 -4.68 -1.46
N THR A 17 -8.77 -3.59 -1.06
CA THR A 17 -8.89 -2.42 -1.92
C THR A 17 -7.68 -1.49 -1.76
N PRO A 18 -7.30 -0.70 -2.78
CA PRO A 18 -6.27 0.33 -2.62
C PRO A 18 -6.62 1.35 -1.52
N ALA A 19 -7.91 1.57 -1.26
CA ALA A 19 -8.38 2.36 -0.12
C ALA A 19 -8.06 1.68 1.22
N THR A 20 -8.24 0.35 1.32
CA THR A 20 -7.87 -0.45 2.49
C THR A 20 -6.35 -0.40 2.73
N VAL A 21 -5.54 -0.55 1.68
CA VAL A 21 -4.07 -0.46 1.77
C VAL A 21 -3.64 0.95 2.18
N SER A 22 -4.26 2.00 1.63
CA SER A 22 -4.00 3.38 2.04
C SER A 22 -4.36 3.64 3.51
N ARG A 23 -5.52 3.14 3.96
CA ARG A 23 -5.96 3.20 5.36
C ARG A 23 -5.02 2.42 6.29
N ALA A 24 -4.58 1.23 5.88
CA ALA A 24 -3.63 0.40 6.61
C ALA A 24 -2.25 1.07 6.74
N LEU A 25 -1.75 1.68 5.66
CA LEU A 25 -0.51 2.47 5.67
C LEU A 25 -0.63 3.76 6.49
N SER A 26 -1.85 4.29 6.66
CA SER A 26 -2.15 5.47 7.48
C SER A 26 -2.57 5.12 8.92
N ASN A 27 -2.43 3.86 9.32
CA ASN A 27 -2.72 3.36 10.66
C ASN A 27 -4.19 3.54 11.13
N HIS A 28 -5.14 3.45 10.20
CA HIS A 28 -6.57 3.63 10.49
C HIS A 28 -7.11 2.56 11.47
N PRO A 29 -7.92 2.93 12.48
CA PRO A 29 -8.41 2.01 13.52
C PRO A 29 -9.42 0.97 13.01
N GLY A 30 -10.05 1.19 11.85
CA GLY A 30 -10.97 0.23 11.23
C GLY A 30 -10.30 -0.96 10.53
N ILE A 31 -8.97 -1.08 10.56
CA ILE A 31 -8.22 -2.19 9.95
C ILE A 31 -7.65 -3.07 11.05
N SER A 32 -7.83 -4.39 10.95
CA SER A 32 -7.22 -5.34 11.87
C SER A 32 -5.70 -5.23 11.83
N GLU A 33 -5.07 -5.31 13.00
CA GLU A 33 -3.61 -5.32 13.17
C GLU A 33 -2.95 -6.38 12.27
N LYS A 34 -3.58 -7.55 12.13
CA LYS A 34 -3.15 -8.61 11.21
C LYS A 34 -3.03 -8.10 9.76
N THR A 35 -4.06 -7.43 9.26
CA THR A 35 -4.08 -6.88 7.91
C THR A 35 -3.07 -5.74 7.75
N LYS A 36 -2.92 -4.85 8.75
CA LYS A 36 -1.88 -3.81 8.71
C LYS A 36 -0.48 -4.40 8.59
N HIS A 37 -0.22 -5.49 9.31
CA HIS A 37 1.07 -6.17 9.28
C HIS A 37 1.32 -6.81 7.91
N SER A 38 0.34 -7.54 7.37
CA SER A 38 0.43 -8.11 6.01
C SER A 38 0.64 -7.03 4.95
N VAL A 39 -0.10 -5.92 5.03
CA VAL A 39 0.07 -4.76 4.12
C VAL A 39 1.49 -4.18 4.22
N LYS A 40 2.02 -3.95 5.43
CA LYS A 40 3.38 -3.43 5.62
C LYS A 40 4.44 -4.40 5.11
N LEU A 41 4.27 -5.71 5.34
CA LEU A 41 5.19 -6.74 4.87
C LEU A 41 5.20 -6.82 3.35
N THR A 42 4.02 -6.90 2.72
CA THR A 42 3.88 -6.92 1.25
C THR A 42 4.39 -5.63 0.63
N ALA A 43 4.05 -4.47 1.20
CA ALA A 43 4.58 -3.18 0.73
C ALA A 43 6.12 -3.12 0.83
N SER A 44 6.71 -3.66 1.89
CA SER A 44 8.17 -3.75 2.05
C SER A 44 8.80 -4.73 1.06
N LYS A 45 8.21 -5.92 0.87
CA LYS A 45 8.66 -6.95 -0.09
C LYS A 45 8.65 -6.42 -1.52
N LEU A 46 7.56 -5.75 -1.89
CA LEU A 46 7.38 -5.19 -3.24
C LEU A 46 8.19 -3.90 -3.46
N ASN A 47 9.02 -3.48 -2.49
CA ASN A 47 9.75 -2.22 -2.55
C ASN A 47 8.82 -1.02 -2.85
N TYR A 48 7.58 -1.08 -2.37
CA TYR A 48 6.62 0.01 -2.47
C TYR A 48 7.11 1.17 -1.60
N LYS A 49 7.94 2.02 -2.20
CA LYS A 49 8.29 3.31 -1.63
C LYS A 49 7.16 4.25 -2.02
N ARG A 50 6.42 4.74 -1.02
CA ARG A 50 5.52 5.90 -1.17
C ARG A 50 6.33 6.96 -1.90
N ASN A 51 6.06 7.13 -3.18
CA ASN A 51 6.90 7.96 -4.03
C ASN A 51 6.59 9.40 -3.66
N ARG A 52 7.41 9.98 -2.78
CA ARG A 52 7.25 11.35 -2.27
C ARG A 52 7.25 12.39 -3.41
N ILE A 53 7.75 12.00 -4.59
CA ILE A 53 7.77 12.78 -5.82
C ILE A 53 6.38 12.92 -6.46
N ALA A 54 5.46 11.95 -6.26
CA ALA A 54 4.09 12.05 -6.77
C ALA A 54 3.24 13.12 -6.05
N SER A 55 3.75 13.68 -4.96
CA SER A 55 3.09 14.77 -4.21
C SER A 55 3.46 16.16 -4.71
N SER A 56 4.32 16.28 -5.74
CA SER A 56 4.88 17.56 -6.21
C SER A 56 4.37 18.02 -7.58
N LEU A 57 3.43 17.30 -8.21
CA LEU A 57 2.80 17.72 -9.46
C LEU A 57 1.27 17.83 -9.26
N ARG A 58 0.82 18.88 -8.59
CA ARG A 58 -0.52 19.44 -8.77
C ARG A 58 -0.45 20.94 -8.64
#